data_AF-A0A6I0VS70-F1
#
_entry.id   AF-A0A6I0VS70-F1
#
_cell.length_a   1.000
_cell.length_b   1.000
_cell.length_c   1.000
_cell.angle_alpha   90.00
_cell.angle_beta   90.00
_cell.angle_gamma   90.00
#
_symmetry.space_group_name_H-M   'P 1'
#
loop_
_entity.id
_entity.type
_entity.pdbx_description
1 polymer ?
#
loop_
_entity_poly.entity_id
_entity_poly.type
_entity_poly.pdbx_seq_one_letter_code
_entity_poly.pdbx_strand_id
1 'polypeptide(L)'
;MEAKKFYTLEEIEDKYIGEKGTPKRDAYEEELNSFLIGEAIKQARQSKNLTQEELGNLIGVQRAQISRIENGKNLTFSTIARVFKAMGISAKLEIGSMGKVALW
;
A
#
# COMPACT_ATOMS: atom_id res chain seq x y z
N MET A 1 -6.47 43.64 4.35
CA MET A 1 -6.19 42.24 4.77
C MET A 1 -5.49 41.57 3.60
N GLU A 2 -4.32 41.00 3.79
CA GLU A 2 -3.66 40.20 2.74
C GLU A 2 -4.54 38.99 2.39
N ALA A 3 -4.77 38.77 1.10
CA ALA A 3 -5.54 37.63 0.63
C ALA A 3 -4.77 36.34 0.93
N LYS A 4 -5.44 35.34 1.53
CA LYS A 4 -4.86 34.01 1.69
C LYS A 4 -4.54 33.43 0.32
N LYS A 5 -3.27 33.08 0.11
CA LYS A 5 -2.82 32.32 -1.06
C LYS A 5 -3.20 30.85 -0.86
N PHE A 6 -4.01 30.32 -1.78
CA PHE A 6 -4.33 28.91 -1.85
C PHE A 6 -3.43 28.24 -2.89
N TYR A 7 -3.10 26.98 -2.64
CA TYR A 7 -2.34 26.14 -3.53
C TYR A 7 -3.06 24.81 -3.65
N THR A 8 -2.99 24.22 -4.84
CA THR A 8 -3.34 22.83 -5.07
C THR A 8 -2.28 21.91 -4.47
N LEU A 9 -2.65 20.64 -4.27
CA LEU A 9 -1.69 19.62 -3.83
C LEU A 9 -0.55 19.49 -4.85
N GLU A 10 -0.88 19.47 -6.15
CA GLU A 10 0.10 19.36 -7.24
C GLU A 10 1.11 20.50 -7.23
N GLU A 11 0.68 21.76 -7.05
CA GLU A 11 1.61 22.89 -6.96
C GLU A 11 2.58 22.81 -5.76
N ILE A 12 2.11 22.28 -4.63
CA ILE A 12 2.96 22.08 -3.45
C ILE A 12 3.92 20.93 -3.68
N GLU A 13 3.44 19.84 -4.27
CA GLU A 13 4.23 18.67 -4.60
C GLU A 13 5.35 18.98 -5.59
N ASP A 14 5.05 19.68 -6.69
CA ASP A 14 6.04 20.11 -7.67
C ASP A 14 7.10 21.01 -7.01
N LYS A 15 6.67 21.91 -6.12
CA LYS A 15 7.55 22.84 -5.42
C LYS A 15 8.52 22.15 -4.44
N TYR A 16 8.04 21.17 -3.67
CA TYR A 16 8.82 20.59 -2.56
C TYR A 16 9.44 19.23 -2.88
N ILE A 17 8.83 18.48 -3.79
CA ILE A 17 9.20 17.10 -4.15
C ILE A 17 9.79 17.07 -5.57
N GLY A 18 9.25 17.90 -6.47
CA GLY A 18 9.65 17.99 -7.88
C GLY A 18 8.51 17.57 -8.79
N GLU A 19 8.62 17.94 -10.06
CA GLU A 19 7.63 17.57 -11.09
C GLU A 19 7.58 16.06 -11.33
N LYS A 20 6.45 15.58 -11.85
CA LYS A 20 6.26 14.17 -12.25
C LYS A 20 7.33 13.72 -13.25
N GLY A 21 7.87 12.53 -13.04
CA GLY A 21 8.97 11.98 -13.84
C GLY A 21 10.37 12.44 -13.40
N THR A 22 10.47 13.27 -12.35
CA THR A 22 11.77 13.51 -11.71
C THR A 22 12.12 12.37 -10.75
N PRO A 23 13.40 11.98 -10.61
CA PRO A 23 13.77 10.85 -9.74
C PRO A 23 13.31 10.99 -8.29
N LYS A 24 13.26 12.23 -7.77
CA LYS A 24 12.79 12.52 -6.41
C LYS A 24 11.27 12.34 -6.29
N ARG A 25 10.51 12.77 -7.31
CA ARG A 25 9.06 12.60 -7.35
C ARG A 25 8.68 11.13 -7.52
N ASP A 26 9.35 10.41 -8.40
CA ASP A 26 9.10 8.99 -8.63
C ASP A 26 9.37 8.16 -7.37
N ALA A 27 10.50 8.40 -6.68
CA ALA A 27 10.80 7.73 -5.42
C ALA A 27 9.76 8.01 -4.32
N TYR A 28 9.26 9.25 -4.24
CA TYR A 28 8.19 9.62 -3.31
C TYR A 28 6.89 8.88 -3.64
N GLU A 29 6.49 8.84 -4.91
CA GLU A 29 5.28 8.16 -5.36
C GLU A 29 5.37 6.64 -5.17
N GLU A 30 6.53 6.03 -5.40
CA GLU A 30 6.77 4.61 -5.12
C GLU A 30 6.64 4.28 -3.62
N GLU A 31 7.20 5.11 -2.74
CA GLU A 31 7.06 4.94 -1.30
C GLU A 31 5.60 5.12 -0.86
N LEU A 32 4.91 6.13 -1.40
CA LEU A 32 3.50 6.37 -1.12
C LEU A 32 2.63 5.19 -1.56
N ASN A 33 2.84 4.67 -2.77
CA ASN A 33 2.11 3.50 -3.27
C ASN A 33 2.33 2.26 -2.40
N SER A 34 3.57 2.02 -1.98
CA SER A 34 3.91 0.92 -1.08
C SER A 34 3.22 1.07 0.29
N PHE A 35 3.21 2.28 0.84
CA PHE A 35 2.51 2.60 2.08
C PHE A 35 1.00 2.34 1.96
N LEU A 36 0.36 2.79 0.88
CA LEU A 36 -1.07 2.60 0.66
C LEU A 36 -1.47 1.12 0.58
N ILE A 37 -0.64 0.29 -0.06
CA ILE A 37 -0.85 -1.18 -0.08
C ILE A 37 -0.74 -1.77 1.33
N GLY A 38 0.25 -1.34 2.11
CA GLY A 38 0.43 -1.76 3.49
C GLY A 38 -0.76 -1.40 4.38
N GLU A 39 -1.27 -0.18 4.25
CA GLU A 39 -2.48 0.26 4.97
C GLU A 39 -3.72 -0.53 4.53
N ALA A 40 -3.88 -0.85 3.24
CA ALA A 40 -4.98 -1.69 2.76
C ALA A 40 -4.95 -3.09 3.41
N ILE A 41 -3.77 -3.69 3.55
CA ILE A 41 -3.58 -4.96 4.26
C ILE A 41 -3.98 -4.84 5.74
N LYS A 42 -3.55 -3.76 6.39
CA LYS A 42 -3.85 -3.50 7.81
C LYS A 42 -5.35 -3.33 8.04
N GLN A 43 -6.03 -2.58 7.18
CA GLN A 43 -7.49 -2.40 7.23
C GLN A 43 -8.21 -3.74 7.03
N ALA A 44 -7.77 -4.53 6.06
CA ALA A 44 -8.29 -5.88 5.83
C ALA A 44 -8.13 -6.78 7.05
N ARG A 45 -6.95 -6.77 7.69
CA ARG A 45 -6.68 -7.52 8.93
C ARG A 45 -7.61 -7.08 10.06
N GLN A 46 -7.76 -5.77 10.27
CA GLN A 46 -8.63 -5.21 11.30
C GLN A 46 -10.10 -5.55 11.06
N SER A 47 -10.56 -5.57 9.81
CA SER A 47 -11.93 -5.98 9.46
C SER A 47 -12.23 -7.44 9.81
N LYS A 48 -11.19 -8.27 9.92
CA LYS A 48 -11.26 -9.67 10.35
C LYS A 48 -11.02 -9.85 11.85
N ASN A 49 -10.87 -8.77 12.61
CA ASN A 49 -10.55 -8.76 14.04
C ASN A 49 -9.27 -9.54 14.39
N LEU A 50 -8.30 -9.57 13.48
CA LEU A 50 -7.02 -10.25 13.69
C LEU A 50 -5.97 -9.29 14.24
N THR A 51 -5.15 -9.76 15.17
CA THR A 51 -3.89 -9.11 15.55
C THR A 51 -2.81 -9.38 14.49
N GLN A 52 -1.73 -8.58 14.52
CA GLN A 52 -0.57 -8.82 13.64
C GLN A 52 0.09 -10.19 13.89
N GLU A 53 0.03 -10.68 15.12
CA GLU A 53 0.59 -11.98 15.48
C GLU A 53 -0.26 -13.13 14.94
N GLU A 54 -1.58 -13.04 15.05
CA GLU A 54 -2.50 -14.03 14.48
C GLU A 54 -2.41 -14.09 12.95
N LEU A 55 -2.34 -12.94 12.27
CA LEU A 55 -2.09 -12.93 10.82
C LEU A 55 -0.72 -13.53 10.48
N GLY A 56 0.29 -13.25 11.31
CA GLY A 56 1.61 -13.87 11.19
C GLY A 56 1.54 -15.39 11.25
N ASN A 57 0.85 -15.93 12.25
CA ASN A 57 0.64 -17.36 12.43
C ASN A 57 -0.11 -17.98 11.24
N LEU A 58 -1.13 -17.29 10.70
CA LEU A 58 -1.89 -17.76 9.53
C LEU A 58 -1.03 -17.89 8.25
N ILE A 59 -0.04 -17.02 8.06
CA ILE A 59 0.83 -17.06 6.87
C ILE A 59 2.22 -17.65 7.14
N GLY A 60 2.48 -18.12 8.36
CA GLY A 60 3.74 -18.73 8.78
C GLY A 60 4.92 -17.75 8.90
N VAL A 61 4.67 -16.52 9.38
CA VAL A 61 5.71 -15.51 9.60
C VAL A 61 5.61 -14.85 10.98
N GLN A 62 6.69 -14.23 11.43
CA GLN A 62 6.70 -13.53 12.71
C GLN A 62 5.87 -12.23 12.65
N ARG A 63 5.30 -11.82 13.80
CA ARG A 63 4.60 -10.52 13.96
C ARG A 63 5.38 -9.33 13.38
N ALA A 64 6.70 -9.29 13.58
CA ALA A 64 7.56 -8.22 13.07
C ALA A 64 7.57 -8.12 11.54
N GLN A 65 7.39 -9.25 10.84
CA GLN A 65 7.24 -9.26 9.38
C GLN A 65 5.89 -8.71 8.95
N ILE A 66 4.81 -9.03 9.66
CA ILE A 66 3.48 -8.42 9.41
C ILE A 66 3.54 -6.92 9.62
N SER A 67 4.18 -6.46 10.69
CA SER A 67 4.39 -5.03 10.93
C SER A 67 5.14 -4.35 9.77
N ARG A 68 6.20 -4.97 9.23
CA ARG A 68 6.91 -4.42 8.06
C ARG A 68 6.02 -4.36 6.81
N ILE A 69 5.25 -5.43 6.55
CA ILE A 69 4.31 -5.49 5.42
C ILE A 69 3.27 -4.38 5.52
N GLU A 70 2.68 -4.18 6.69
CA GLU A 70 1.67 -3.12 6.92
C GLU A 70 2.24 -1.71 6.81
N ASN A 71 3.55 -1.54 7.02
CA ASN A 71 4.26 -0.28 6.80
C ASN A 71 4.81 -0.12 5.36
N GLY A 72 4.33 -0.95 4.42
CA GLY A 72 4.72 -0.84 3.01
C GLY A 72 6.09 -1.41 2.67
N LYS A 73 6.73 -2.17 3.58
CA LYS A 73 8.06 -2.74 3.35
C LYS A 73 7.96 -4.24 3.01
N ASN A 74 8.87 -4.71 2.14
CA ASN A 74 8.92 -6.11 1.66
C ASN A 74 7.61 -6.60 1.01
N LEU A 75 6.91 -5.69 0.34
CA LEU A 75 5.73 -6.02 -0.46
C LEU A 75 6.18 -6.62 -1.79
N THR A 76 5.82 -7.89 -1.99
CA THR A 76 5.88 -8.54 -3.31
C THR A 76 4.47 -8.96 -3.69
N PHE A 77 4.20 -9.18 -4.98
CA PHE A 77 2.92 -9.75 -5.42
C PHE A 77 2.58 -11.04 -4.67
N SER A 78 3.57 -11.91 -4.45
CA SER A 78 3.39 -13.16 -3.69
C SER A 78 3.02 -12.93 -2.22
N THR A 79 3.59 -11.89 -1.59
CA THR A 79 3.28 -11.51 -0.20
C THR A 79 1.84 -11.02 -0.11
N ILE A 80 1.44 -10.11 -1.00
CA ILE A 80 0.11 -9.52 -1.05
C ILE A 80 -0.94 -10.62 -1.25
N ALA A 81 -0.76 -11.47 -2.27
CA ALA A 81 -1.67 -12.58 -2.56
C ALA A 81 -1.82 -13.53 -1.37
N ARG A 82 -0.71 -13.90 -0.72
CA ARG A 82 -0.71 -14.81 0.45
C ARG A 82 -1.44 -14.22 1.64
N VAL A 83 -1.24 -12.93 1.91
CA VAL A 83 -1.89 -12.22 3.02
C VAL A 83 -3.41 -12.17 2.82
N PHE A 84 -3.87 -11.76 1.64
CA PHE A 84 -5.32 -11.73 1.35
C PHE A 84 -5.94 -13.13 1.32
N LYS A 85 -5.22 -14.14 0.79
CA LYS A 85 -5.64 -15.55 0.83
C LYS A 85 -5.85 -16.05 2.25
N ALA A 86 -4.89 -15.80 3.15
CA ALA A 86 -4.97 -16.25 4.53
C ALA A 86 -6.11 -15.58 5.32
N MET A 87 -6.51 -14.37 4.93
CA MET A 87 -7.68 -13.68 5.50
C MET A 87 -9.00 -14.10 4.84
N GLY A 88 -8.97 -14.97 3.82
CA GLY A 88 -10.14 -15.37 3.04
C GLY A 88 -10.76 -14.20 2.27
N ILE A 89 -9.95 -13.25 1.82
CA ILE A 89 -10.38 -12.08 1.05
C ILE A 89 -9.99 -12.29 -0.41
N SER A 90 -10.99 -12.35 -1.28
CA SER A 90 -10.78 -12.38 -2.73
C SER A 90 -10.08 -11.10 -3.17
N ALA A 91 -8.93 -11.22 -3.79
CA ALA A 91 -8.18 -10.10 -4.35
C ALA A 91 -8.00 -10.30 -5.86
N LYS A 92 -8.15 -9.23 -6.63
CA LYS A 92 -8.01 -9.21 -8.09
C LYS A 92 -7.03 -8.13 -8.49
N LEU A 93 -6.15 -8.46 -9.42
CA LEU A 93 -5.31 -7.50 -10.11
C LEU A 93 -6.07 -7.00 -11.35
N GLU A 94 -6.25 -5.69 -11.45
CA GLU A 94 -6.82 -5.05 -12.63
C GLU A 94 -5.69 -4.53 -13.51
N ILE A 95 -5.63 -5.04 -14.74
CA ILE A 95 -4.62 -4.71 -15.74
C ILE A 95 -5.38 -4.06 -16.89
N GLY A 96 -5.27 -2.74 -17.05
CA GLY A 96 -6.11 -1.91 -17.93
C GLY A 96 -6.70 -2.63 -19.15
N SER A 97 -5.95 -2.82 -20.22
CA SER A 97 -6.43 -3.46 -21.46
C SER A 97 -6.59 -4.99 -21.39
N MET A 98 -6.08 -5.63 -20.34
CA MET A 98 -6.04 -7.11 -20.20
C MET A 98 -7.11 -7.65 -19.24
N GLY A 99 -7.88 -6.77 -18.58
CA GLY A 99 -8.97 -7.14 -17.69
C GLY A 99 -8.51 -7.47 -16.26
N LYS A 100 -9.23 -8.38 -15.59
CA LYS A 100 -9.04 -8.70 -14.16
C LYS A 100 -8.53 -10.13 -13.99
N VAL A 101 -7.46 -10.29 -13.22
CA VAL A 101 -6.86 -11.59 -12.88
C VAL A 101 -6.99 -11.84 -11.39
N ALA A 102 -7.48 -13.01 -10.99
CA ALA A 102 -7.54 -13.39 -9.58
C ALA A 102 -6.12 -13.62 -9.03
N LEU A 103 -5.84 -13.15 -7.82
CA LEU A 103 -4.52 -13.31 -7.20
C LEU A 103 -4.32 -14.69 -6.55
N TRP A 104 -5.39 -15.45 -6.31
CA TRP A 104 -5.36 -16.80 -5.74
C TRP A 104 -6.68 -17.54 -5.93
#